data_AF-A0A7K0SFT9-F1
#
_entry.id   AF-A0A7K0SFT9-F1
#
_cell.length_a   1.000
_cell.length_b   1.000
_cell.length_c   1.000
_cell.angle_alpha   90.00
_cell.angle_beta   90.00
_cell.angle_gamma   90.00
#
_symmetry.space_group_name_H-M   'P 1'
#
loop_
_entity.id
_entity.type
_entity.pdbx_description
1 polymer ?
#
loop_
_entity_poly.entity_id
_entity_poly.type
_entity_poly.pdbx_seq_one_letter_code
_entity_poly.pdbx_strand_id
1 'polypeptide(L)'
;MNLSKDAFGAGDHIEVEVLVIGSGAGGSPTAALLAEAGFDVLIVEEGEWYDQGSIKPFSLDQMQKQYRSGGVTVALGRPSIAYTEGRCAGGGTEVNSGLYKRPPHSMLTKWRDGYMI
;
A
#
# COMPACT_ATOMS: atom_id res chain seq x y z
N MET A 1 -9.09 -13.30 -12.24
CA MET A 1 -9.66 -12.73 -13.48
C MET A 1 -8.99 -11.38 -13.66
N ASN A 2 -8.22 -11.15 -14.74
CA ASN A 2 -7.55 -9.85 -14.95
C ASN A 2 -8.57 -8.84 -15.43
N LEU A 3 -9.07 -8.00 -14.53
CA LEU A 3 -9.92 -6.86 -14.88
C LEU A 3 -9.01 -5.76 -15.45
N SER A 4 -9.31 -5.28 -16.67
CA SER A 4 -8.59 -4.15 -17.24
C SER A 4 -8.91 -2.88 -16.45
N LYS A 5 -8.08 -1.84 -16.56
CA LYS A 5 -8.35 -0.51 -15.97
C LYS A 5 -9.70 0.08 -16.41
N ASP A 6 -10.28 -0.41 -17.51
CA ASP A 6 -11.56 0.04 -18.08
C ASP A 6 -12.75 -0.84 -17.66
N ALA A 7 -12.56 -1.80 -16.75
CA ALA A 7 -13.60 -2.75 -16.38
C ALA A 7 -14.78 -2.14 -15.61
N PHE A 8 -14.61 -0.94 -15.06
CA PHE A 8 -15.60 -0.27 -14.21
C PHE A 8 -15.74 1.21 -14.58
N GLY A 9 -16.98 1.64 -14.79
CA GLY A 9 -17.38 3.01 -15.07
C GLY A 9 -17.82 3.78 -13.82
N ALA A 10 -17.89 5.10 -13.95
CA ALA A 10 -18.43 5.96 -12.90
C ALA A 10 -19.92 5.67 -12.66
N GLY A 11 -20.29 5.29 -11.45
CA GLY A 11 -21.66 4.95 -11.07
C GLY A 11 -21.96 3.44 -11.09
N ASP A 12 -21.00 2.60 -11.49
CA ASP A 12 -21.16 1.15 -11.39
C ASP A 12 -21.21 0.71 -9.93
N HIS A 13 -22.11 -0.21 -9.64
CA HIS A 13 -22.17 -0.93 -8.37
C HIS A 13 -21.48 -2.27 -8.55
N ILE A 14 -20.40 -2.49 -7.78
CA ILE A 14 -19.63 -3.73 -7.80
C ILE A 14 -19.90 -4.46 -6.49
N GLU A 15 -20.42 -5.68 -6.59
CA GLU A 15 -20.57 -6.58 -5.46
C GLU A 15 -19.35 -7.51 -5.39
N VAL A 16 -18.80 -7.65 -4.19
CA VAL A 16 -17.57 -8.37 -3.91
C VAL A 16 -17.63 -8.84 -2.47
N GLU A 17 -17.07 -10.02 -2.16
CA GLU A 17 -17.06 -10.54 -0.79
C GLU A 17 -16.09 -9.76 0.10
N VAL A 18 -14.93 -9.35 -0.43
CA VAL A 18 -13.95 -8.56 0.32
C VAL A 18 -13.37 -7.40 -0.49
N LEU A 19 -13.59 -6.17 -0.01
CA LEU A 19 -12.94 -4.97 -0.53
C LEU A 19 -11.70 -4.61 0.30
N VAL A 20 -10.53 -4.59 -0.34
CA VAL A 20 -9.27 -4.13 0.25
C VAL A 20 -8.97 -2.72 -0.25
N ILE A 21 -8.88 -1.76 0.68
CA ILE A 21 -8.56 -0.37 0.35
C ILE A 21 -7.06 -0.14 0.57
N GLY A 22 -6.35 0.13 -0.52
CA GLY A 22 -4.91 0.31 -0.57
C GLY A 22 -4.16 -0.98 -0.87
N SER A 23 -3.32 -0.97 -1.90
CA SER A 23 -2.51 -2.10 -2.35
C SER A 23 -1.16 -2.20 -1.63
N GLY A 24 -0.98 -1.45 -0.54
CA GLY A 24 0.29 -1.35 0.19
C GLY A 24 0.73 -2.64 0.89
N ALA A 25 1.76 -2.50 1.73
CA ALA A 25 2.42 -3.61 2.44
C ALA A 25 1.47 -4.53 3.23
N GLY A 26 0.35 -4.01 3.73
CA GLY A 26 -0.68 -4.81 4.41
C GLY A 26 -1.79 -5.32 3.48
N GLY A 27 -2.20 -4.50 2.51
CA GLY A 27 -3.36 -4.78 1.66
C GLY A 27 -3.11 -5.90 0.67
N SER A 28 -2.03 -5.79 -0.11
CA SER A 28 -1.70 -6.81 -1.14
C SER A 28 -1.55 -8.23 -0.59
N PRO A 29 -0.75 -8.50 0.49
CA PRO A 29 -0.65 -9.87 1.00
C PRO A 29 -1.97 -10.36 1.62
N THR A 30 -2.76 -9.48 2.24
CA THR A 30 -4.08 -9.85 2.77
C THR A 30 -5.02 -10.26 1.64
N ALA A 31 -5.08 -9.46 0.57
CA ALA A 31 -5.89 -9.75 -0.60
C ALA A 31 -5.48 -11.07 -1.27
N ALA A 32 -4.17 -11.31 -1.41
CA ALA A 32 -3.64 -12.55 -1.96
C ALA A 32 -4.07 -13.77 -1.15
N LEU A 33 -3.91 -13.74 0.18
CA LEU A 33 -4.31 -14.86 1.05
C LEU A 33 -5.81 -15.15 1.01
N LEU A 34 -6.65 -14.11 0.94
CA LEU A 34 -8.10 -14.25 0.84
C LEU A 34 -8.51 -14.80 -0.54
N ALA A 35 -7.92 -14.30 -1.62
CA ALA A 35 -8.16 -14.82 -2.96
C ALA A 35 -7.72 -16.30 -3.09
N GLU A 36 -6.57 -16.66 -2.50
CA GLU A 36 -6.10 -18.06 -2.43
C GLU A 36 -7.05 -18.96 -1.62
N ALA A 37 -7.72 -18.40 -0.60
CA ALA A 37 -8.77 -19.08 0.15
C ALA A 37 -10.11 -19.20 -0.59
N GLY A 38 -10.22 -18.62 -1.80
CA GLY A 38 -11.39 -18.73 -2.67
C GLY A 38 -12.39 -17.59 -2.56
N PHE A 39 -12.09 -16.52 -1.82
CA PHE A 39 -12.94 -15.33 -1.77
C PHE A 39 -12.83 -14.51 -3.06
N ASP A 40 -13.93 -13.89 -3.47
CA ASP A 40 -13.91 -12.80 -4.44
C ASP A 40 -13.38 -11.52 -3.78
N VAL A 41 -12.23 -11.03 -4.25
CA VAL A 41 -11.50 -9.93 -3.62
C VAL A 41 -11.24 -8.82 -4.64
N LEU A 42 -11.64 -7.60 -4.28
CA LEU A 42 -11.34 -6.38 -5.04
C LEU A 42 -10.34 -5.52 -4.25
N ILE A 43 -9.30 -5.03 -4.93
CA ILE A 43 -8.37 -4.04 -4.37
C ILE A 43 -8.64 -2.70 -5.05
N VAL A 44 -8.77 -1.64 -4.25
CA VAL A 44 -8.83 -0.25 -4.74
C VAL A 44 -7.59 0.49 -4.29
N GLU A 45 -6.89 1.12 -5.23
CA GLU A 45 -5.67 1.89 -5.00
C GLU A 45 -5.83 3.31 -5.57
N GLU A 46 -5.36 4.32 -4.83
CA GLU A 46 -5.42 5.72 -5.28
C GLU A 46 -4.34 6.02 -6.34
N GLY A 47 -3.19 5.35 -6.23
CA GLY A 47 -2.05 5.53 -7.11
C GLY A 47 -2.10 4.73 -8.41
N GLU A 48 -1.17 5.06 -9.31
CA GLU A 48 -1.04 4.37 -10.59
C GLU A 48 -0.33 3.02 -10.47
N TRP A 49 -0.68 2.11 -11.37
CA TRP A 49 0.11 0.91 -11.63
C TRP A 49 1.28 1.24 -12.55
N TYR A 50 2.50 0.92 -12.11
CA TYR A 50 3.72 0.99 -12.91
C TYR A 50 4.30 -0.40 -13.06
N ASP A 51 4.68 -0.77 -14.28
CA ASP A 51 5.32 -2.05 -14.51
C ASP A 51 6.66 -2.13 -13.79
N GLN A 52 6.99 -3.30 -13.25
CA GLN A 52 8.25 -3.50 -12.53
C GLN A 52 9.44 -3.16 -13.43
N GLY A 53 10.37 -2.35 -12.91
CA GLY A 53 11.55 -1.88 -13.65
C GLY A 53 11.29 -0.74 -14.64
N SER A 54 10.04 -0.30 -14.84
CA SER A 54 9.74 0.84 -15.72
C SER A 54 10.21 2.19 -15.17
N ILE A 55 10.35 2.29 -13.84
CA ILE A 55 10.82 3.48 -13.15
C ILE A 55 12.23 3.22 -12.60
N LYS A 56 13.15 4.14 -12.93
CA LYS A 56 14.52 4.10 -12.41
C LYS A 56 14.52 4.43 -10.90
N PRO A 57 15.09 3.58 -10.02
CA PRO A 57 15.21 3.87 -8.60
C PRO A 57 16.04 5.14 -8.32
N PHE A 58 15.73 5.83 -7.22
CA PHE A 58 16.41 7.03 -6.74
C PHE A 58 16.46 8.18 -7.76
N SER A 59 15.44 8.26 -8.63
CA SER A 59 15.33 9.28 -9.67
C SER A 59 14.25 10.31 -9.36
N LEU A 60 14.35 11.48 -10.01
CA LEU A 60 13.26 12.47 -9.97
C LEU A 60 11.95 11.92 -10.54
N ASP A 61 12.04 11.03 -11.53
CA ASP A 61 10.87 10.36 -12.11
C ASP A 61 10.17 9.49 -11.07
N GLN A 62 10.94 8.76 -10.24
CA GLN A 62 10.40 8.02 -9.12
C GLN A 62 9.69 8.94 -8.12
N MET A 63 10.33 10.06 -7.74
CA MET A 63 9.74 11.04 -6.84
C MET A 63 8.40 11.58 -7.39
N GLN A 64 8.35 11.94 -8.67
CA GLN A 64 7.15 12.50 -9.28
C GLN A 64 6.01 11.49 -9.45
N LYS A 65 6.34 10.24 -9.77
CA LYS A 65 5.35 9.20 -10.12
C LYS A 65 4.89 8.36 -8.93
N GLN A 66 5.82 7.98 -8.04
CA GLN A 66 5.54 7.02 -6.98
C GLN A 66 5.38 7.65 -5.60
N TYR A 67 5.87 8.87 -5.36
CA TYR A 67 5.73 9.52 -4.05
C TYR A 67 4.54 10.49 -4.05
N ARG A 68 3.76 10.48 -2.96
CA ARG A 68 2.77 11.54 -2.72
C ARG A 68 3.48 12.90 -2.65
N SER A 69 2.96 13.88 -3.38
CA SER A 69 3.47 15.26 -3.40
C SER A 69 4.98 15.35 -3.69
N GLY A 70 5.53 14.45 -4.50
CA GLY A 70 6.97 14.43 -4.81
C GLY A 70 7.85 14.07 -3.61
N GLY A 71 7.30 13.45 -2.56
CA GLY A 71 7.99 13.15 -1.31
C GLY A 71 8.04 14.32 -0.32
N VAL A 72 7.29 15.40 -0.58
CA VAL A 72 7.25 16.58 0.29
C VAL A 72 5.91 16.65 0.99
N THR A 73 5.77 15.91 2.10
CA THR A 73 4.57 15.96 2.94
C THR A 73 4.95 16.34 4.37
N VAL A 74 4.10 17.13 5.02
CA VAL A 74 4.33 17.66 6.36
C VAL A 74 3.15 17.34 7.26
N ALA A 75 3.42 16.61 8.35
CA ALA A 75 2.47 16.46 9.45
C ALA A 75 2.47 17.76 10.26
N LEU A 76 1.29 18.39 10.35
CA LEU A 76 1.11 19.62 11.11
C LEU A 76 1.21 19.32 12.61
N GLY A 77 2.07 20.08 13.30
CA GLY A 77 2.37 19.86 14.71
C GLY A 77 3.40 20.86 15.25
N ARG A 78 3.79 20.68 16.51
CA ARG A 78 4.87 21.46 17.14
C ARG A 78 5.88 20.50 17.79
N PRO A 79 7.00 20.17 17.12
CA PRO A 79 7.42 20.64 15.79
C PRO A 79 6.60 20.01 14.66
N SER A 80 6.62 20.63 13.48
CA SER A 80 6.17 19.99 12.25
C SER A 80 7.12 18.86 11.87
N ILE A 81 6.59 17.75 11.36
CA ILE A 81 7.38 16.57 10.98
C ILE A 81 7.22 16.32 9.49
N ALA A 82 8.33 16.33 8.75
CA ALA A 82 8.33 15.91 7.36
C ALA A 82 8.28 14.39 7.27
N TYR A 83 7.48 13.86 6.34
CA TYR A 83 7.38 12.42 6.09
C TYR A 83 7.11 12.15 4.60
N THR A 84 7.29 10.90 4.20
CA THR A 84 7.08 10.43 2.83
C THR A 84 6.04 9.32 2.79
N GLU A 85 5.27 9.28 1.70
CA GLU A 85 4.29 8.23 1.42
C GLU A 85 4.40 7.83 -0.05
N GLY A 86 4.21 6.54 -0.33
CA GLY A 86 4.01 6.04 -1.69
C GLY A 86 2.57 6.27 -2.14
N ARG A 87 2.38 6.60 -3.42
CA ARG A 87 1.09 6.76 -4.10
C ARG A 87 1.15 6.04 -5.46
N CYS A 88 1.22 4.71 -5.41
CA CYS A 88 1.24 3.81 -6.55
C CYS A 88 0.79 2.41 -6.09
N ALA A 89 0.55 1.49 -7.02
CA ALA A 89 0.39 0.08 -6.68
C ALA A 89 1.60 -0.42 -5.88
N GLY A 90 1.36 -1.04 -4.71
CA GLY A 90 2.39 -1.38 -3.70
C GLY A 90 2.63 -0.30 -2.63
N GLY A 91 2.23 0.94 -2.90
CA GLY A 91 2.30 2.06 -1.95
C GLY A 91 3.70 2.28 -1.39
N GLY A 92 3.82 2.33 -0.06
CA GLY A 92 5.11 2.53 0.61
C GLY A 92 6.15 1.45 0.33
N THR A 93 5.78 0.28 -0.22
CA THR A 93 6.77 -0.76 -0.56
C THR A 93 7.67 -0.38 -1.72
N GLU A 94 7.14 0.39 -2.68
CA GLU A 94 7.86 0.80 -3.90
C GLU A 94 8.90 1.91 -3.63
N VAL A 95 8.76 2.61 -2.51
CA VAL A 95 9.56 3.81 -2.20
C VAL A 95 10.39 3.67 -0.92
N ASN A 96 10.34 2.52 -0.24
CA ASN A 96 11.13 2.28 0.97
C ASN A 96 12.58 1.83 0.66
N SER A 97 13.40 1.72 1.71
CA SER A 97 14.81 1.32 1.61
C SER A 97 15.07 -0.19 1.71
N GLY A 98 14.03 -1.04 1.68
CA GLY A 98 14.15 -2.50 1.72
C GLY A 98 14.66 -3.10 3.04
N LEU A 99 14.70 -2.31 4.12
CA LEU A 99 15.19 -2.78 5.41
C LEU A 99 14.18 -3.73 6.06
N TYR A 100 14.55 -5.00 6.17
CA TYR A 100 13.70 -6.03 6.76
C TYR A 100 14.27 -6.55 8.08
N LYS A 101 13.58 -6.27 9.19
CA LYS A 101 13.94 -6.76 10.51
C LYS A 101 12.69 -7.20 11.26
N ARG A 102 12.74 -8.40 11.84
CA ARG A 102 11.65 -8.87 12.70
C ARG A 102 11.54 -8.02 13.97
N PRO A 103 10.31 -7.71 14.44
CA PRO A 103 10.11 -7.09 15.74
C PRO A 103 10.73 -7.95 16.87
N PRO A 104 11.29 -7.34 17.92
CA PRO A 104 11.75 -8.08 19.10
C PRO A 104 10.59 -8.87 19.75
N HIS A 105 10.86 -10.10 20.18
CA HIS A 105 9.83 -10.96 20.80
C HIS A 105 9.18 -10.31 22.02
N SER A 106 9.96 -9.61 22.84
CA SER A 106 9.46 -8.89 24.01
C SER A 106 8.43 -7.81 23.65
N MET A 107 8.51 -7.21 22.46
CA MET A 107 7.52 -6.24 21.98
C MET A 107 6.22 -6.94 21.58
N LEU A 108 6.31 -8.07 20.88
CA LEU A 108 5.15 -8.88 20.50
C LEU A 108 4.42 -9.44 21.72
N THR A 109 5.16 -9.93 22.73
CA THR A 109 4.58 -10.38 24.01
C THR A 109 3.82 -9.27 24.70
N LYS A 110 4.38 -8.05 24.75
CA LYS A 110 3.69 -6.89 25.34
C LYS A 110 2.38 -6.57 24.61
N TRP A 111 2.36 -6.64 23.28
CA TRP A 111 1.14 -6.38 22.51
C TRP A 111 0.07 -7.43 22.78
N ARG A 112 0.47 -8.71 22.79
CA ARG A 112 -0.44 -9.82 23.10
C ARG A 112 -1.04 -9.70 24.49
N ASP A 113 -0.21 -9.48 25.49
CA ASP A 113 -0.66 -9.48 26.88
C ASP A 113 -1.43 -8.17 27.23
N GLY A 114 -1.08 -7.06 26.58
CA GLY A 114 -1.67 -5.74 26.85
C GLY A 114 -2.90 -5.38 26.02
N TYR A 115 -3.02 -5.92 24.81
CA TYR A 115 -4.13 -5.63 23.88
C TYR A 115 -4.90 -6.88 23.43
N MET A 116 -4.54 -8.07 23.93
CA MET A 116 -5.18 -9.35 23.60
C MET A 116 -5.21 -9.66 22.09
N ILE A 117 -4.13 -9.31 21.37
CA ILE A 117 -3.90 -9.60 19.94
C ILE A 117 -2.85 -10.69 19.74
#